data_AF-A0A8T6MPF8-F1
#
_entry.id   AF-A0A8T6MPF8-F1
#
_cell.length_a   1.000
_cell.length_b   1.000
_cell.length_c   1.000
_cell.angle_alpha   90.00
_cell.angle_beta   90.00
_cell.angle_gamma   90.00
#
_symmetry.space_group_name_H-M   'P 1'
#
loop_
_entity.id
_entity.type
_entity.pdbx_description
1 polymer ?
#
loop_
_entity_poly.entity_id
_entity_poly.type
_entity_poly.pdbx_seq_one_letter_code
_entity_poly.pdbx_strand_id
1 'polypeptide(L)'
;MIFSHISDTHLGLTQYGLQEREDDVYSVFNESIETSIKDHVDFVIFAGDIFHVPNPSGTAILQMANALKRLKQEGIDSFFVLGEHDISRVRSAPIPYVYHNLGFSKYVGQGKPVIHKGVLIAGFDKIRRGEMSQYLEKFAEIDKIAAQHSGHKILVMHQGIAEINQYAGELASTDLPKNFTYYAMGHLHDKFLKQFSHLGGPVAYPGSIEMTTSEGIKETQKGFYEVDISSSEAKPNWIKLDTRPQFSDKIEYQSLSESITKVLEKISGYAKKPIVELKIHGKEIESEIIQTQISRLAPYTLHYTWKIVQEDESNGMVMLERPSSIDDELFKLASNYLGTNEKAAFAIQELLPLLSTNKIKEAEQAILEEFERFKK
;
A
#
# COMPACT_ATOMS: atom_id res chain seq x y z
N MET A 1 -10.77 -27.55 0.21
CA MET A 1 -10.49 -26.56 -0.84
C MET A 1 -9.85 -25.39 -0.15
N ILE A 2 -8.72 -24.91 -0.66
CA ILE A 2 -7.95 -23.81 -0.06
C ILE A 2 -7.75 -22.74 -1.12
N PHE A 3 -7.82 -21.46 -0.79
CA PHE A 3 -7.48 -20.39 -1.73
C PHE A 3 -6.60 -19.33 -1.07
N SER A 4 -5.76 -18.66 -1.87
CA SER A 4 -4.98 -17.52 -1.41
C SER A 4 -5.76 -16.22 -1.58
N HIS A 5 -5.79 -15.40 -0.54
CA HIS A 5 -6.27 -14.03 -0.55
C HIS A 5 -5.09 -13.09 -0.33
N ILE A 6 -4.69 -12.44 -1.41
CA ILE A 6 -3.57 -11.49 -1.49
C ILE A 6 -4.17 -10.11 -1.83
N SER A 7 -3.63 -9.04 -1.28
CA SER A 7 -4.08 -7.68 -1.56
C SER A 7 -2.91 -6.70 -1.46
N ASP A 8 -3.10 -5.48 -1.97
CA ASP A 8 -2.23 -4.34 -1.72
C ASP A 8 -0.76 -4.69 -2.04
N THR A 9 -0.56 -5.23 -3.25
CA THR A 9 0.76 -5.69 -3.69
C THR A 9 1.66 -4.54 -4.10
N HIS A 10 1.08 -3.42 -4.57
CA HIS A 10 1.78 -2.19 -4.94
C HIS A 10 3.00 -2.44 -5.86
N LEU A 11 2.84 -3.29 -6.87
CA LEU A 11 3.93 -3.61 -7.81
C LEU A 11 4.43 -2.33 -8.50
N GLY A 12 5.75 -2.14 -8.49
CA GLY A 12 6.42 -0.93 -8.97
C GLY A 12 6.59 0.18 -7.94
N LEU A 13 6.31 -0.10 -6.65
CA LEU A 13 6.64 0.82 -5.56
C LEU A 13 8.17 0.89 -5.36
N THR A 14 8.73 2.09 -5.52
CA THR A 14 10.16 2.36 -5.27
C THR A 14 10.29 3.31 -4.08
N GLN A 15 10.52 2.77 -2.88
CA GLN A 15 10.74 3.60 -1.69
C GLN A 15 12.14 4.20 -1.66
N TYR A 16 12.23 5.45 -1.20
CA TYR A 16 13.49 6.20 -1.03
C TYR A 16 14.33 6.36 -2.31
N GLY A 17 13.75 6.12 -3.49
CA GLY A 17 14.47 6.12 -4.76
C GLY A 17 15.47 4.96 -4.91
N LEU A 18 15.33 3.89 -4.11
CA LEU A 18 16.25 2.75 -4.10
C LEU A 18 15.70 1.59 -4.92
N GLN A 19 16.47 1.09 -5.88
CA GLN A 19 16.09 -0.05 -6.71
C GLN A 19 15.86 -1.30 -5.84
N GLU A 20 16.67 -1.50 -4.81
CA GLU A 20 16.56 -2.63 -3.88
C GLU A 20 15.19 -2.68 -3.20
N ARG A 21 14.52 -1.53 -3.01
CA ARG A 21 13.17 -1.49 -2.45
C ARG A 21 12.09 -1.92 -3.44
N GLU A 22 12.26 -1.61 -4.72
CA GLU A 22 11.38 -2.13 -5.76
C GLU A 22 11.57 -3.65 -5.91
N ASP A 23 12.83 -4.10 -5.86
CA ASP A 23 13.18 -5.53 -5.94
C ASP A 23 12.64 -6.32 -4.74
N ASP A 24 12.63 -5.73 -3.54
CA ASP A 24 12.02 -6.36 -2.36
C ASP A 24 10.53 -6.61 -2.57
N VAL A 25 9.77 -5.64 -3.12
CA VAL A 25 8.34 -5.79 -3.43
C VAL A 25 8.13 -6.94 -4.40
N TYR A 26 8.95 -7.03 -5.46
CA TYR A 26 8.87 -8.13 -6.41
C TYR A 26 9.26 -9.47 -5.78
N SER A 27 10.27 -9.50 -4.91
CA SER A 27 10.69 -10.71 -4.20
C SER A 27 9.56 -11.28 -3.35
N VAL A 28 8.92 -10.45 -2.51
CA VAL A 28 7.86 -10.93 -1.60
C VAL A 28 6.56 -11.22 -2.35
N PHE A 29 6.29 -10.51 -3.45
CA PHE A 29 5.19 -10.88 -4.34
C PHE A 29 5.41 -12.27 -4.93
N ASN A 30 6.59 -12.53 -5.50
CA ASN A 30 6.90 -13.86 -6.04
C ASN A 30 6.87 -14.93 -4.94
N GLU A 31 7.36 -14.65 -3.72
CA GLU A 31 7.24 -15.57 -2.57
C GLU A 31 5.79 -15.95 -2.26
N SER A 32 4.85 -14.99 -2.30
CA SER A 32 3.43 -15.29 -2.08
C SER A 32 2.84 -16.22 -3.14
N ILE A 33 3.28 -16.07 -4.40
CA ILE A 33 2.86 -16.90 -5.53
C ILE A 33 3.48 -18.30 -5.45
N GLU A 34 4.78 -18.39 -5.12
CA GLU A 34 5.46 -19.66 -4.88
C GLU A 34 4.81 -20.46 -3.76
N THR A 35 4.48 -19.78 -2.66
CA THR A 35 3.84 -20.41 -1.50
C THR A 35 2.48 -20.95 -1.90
N SER A 36 1.66 -20.13 -2.58
CA SER A 36 0.35 -20.57 -3.09
C SER A 36 0.44 -21.79 -4.02
N ILE A 37 1.45 -21.83 -4.90
CA ILE A 37 1.68 -22.97 -5.81
C ILE A 37 2.10 -24.21 -5.02
N LYS A 38 3.09 -24.06 -4.13
CA LYS A 38 3.65 -25.14 -3.31
C LYS A 38 2.60 -25.77 -2.41
N ASP A 39 1.73 -24.95 -1.84
CA ASP A 39 0.67 -25.39 -0.93
C ASP A 39 -0.58 -25.86 -1.70
N HIS A 40 -0.51 -25.90 -3.04
CA HIS A 40 -1.51 -26.43 -3.95
C HIS A 40 -2.90 -25.80 -3.75
N VAL A 41 -2.94 -24.47 -3.62
CA VAL A 41 -4.22 -23.77 -3.49
C VAL A 41 -5.07 -23.96 -4.75
N ASP A 42 -6.38 -23.98 -4.56
CA ASP A 42 -7.35 -24.21 -5.62
C ASP A 42 -7.52 -23.02 -6.56
N PHE A 43 -7.34 -21.80 -6.05
CA PHE A 43 -7.36 -20.54 -6.80
C PHE A 43 -6.74 -19.41 -5.96
N VAL A 44 -6.46 -18.28 -6.61
CA VAL A 44 -5.92 -17.06 -5.97
C VAL A 44 -6.87 -15.87 -6.17
N ILE A 45 -7.04 -15.03 -5.16
CA ILE A 45 -7.77 -13.76 -5.23
C ILE A 45 -6.81 -12.61 -4.95
N PHE A 46 -6.78 -11.63 -5.86
CA PHE A 46 -6.13 -10.33 -5.68
C PHE A 46 -7.18 -9.26 -5.35
N ALA A 47 -7.22 -8.79 -4.10
CA ALA A 47 -8.25 -7.87 -3.61
C ALA A 47 -7.94 -6.37 -3.86
N GLY A 48 -7.30 -6.06 -4.99
CA GLY A 48 -7.00 -4.70 -5.43
C GLY A 48 -5.64 -4.15 -4.99
N ASP A 49 -5.32 -2.95 -5.47
CA ASP A 49 -4.01 -2.30 -5.39
C ASP A 49 -2.89 -3.23 -5.86
N ILE A 50 -3.11 -3.81 -7.05
CA ILE A 50 -2.15 -4.70 -7.70
C ILE A 50 -0.89 -3.89 -8.04
N PHE A 51 -1.07 -2.71 -8.64
CA PHE A 51 0.00 -1.81 -9.00
C PHE A 51 0.08 -0.61 -8.06
N HIS A 52 1.29 -0.05 -7.89
CA HIS A 52 1.47 1.15 -7.09
C HIS A 52 0.89 2.42 -7.75
N VAL A 53 0.79 2.43 -9.08
CA VAL A 53 0.23 3.55 -9.85
C VAL A 53 -0.59 3.02 -11.03
N PRO A 54 -1.57 3.80 -11.56
CA PRO A 54 -2.44 3.32 -12.63
C PRO A 54 -1.70 3.03 -13.96
N ASN A 55 -0.57 3.71 -14.19
CA ASN A 55 0.33 3.50 -15.31
C ASN A 55 1.68 2.95 -14.78
N PRO A 56 1.74 1.65 -14.42
CA PRO A 56 2.92 1.04 -13.83
C PRO A 56 4.10 0.94 -14.80
N SER A 57 5.30 0.71 -14.25
CA SER A 57 6.51 0.44 -15.03
C SER A 57 6.37 -0.85 -15.83
N GLY A 58 7.10 -0.96 -16.96
CA GLY A 58 7.13 -2.20 -17.75
C GLY A 58 7.60 -3.41 -16.93
N THR A 59 8.51 -3.19 -15.98
CA THR A 59 8.98 -4.23 -15.04
C THR A 59 7.83 -4.73 -14.16
N ALA A 60 7.06 -3.84 -13.53
CA ALA A 60 5.91 -4.22 -12.70
C ALA A 60 4.87 -5.03 -13.50
N ILE A 61 4.58 -4.60 -14.74
CA ILE A 61 3.69 -5.32 -15.66
C ILE A 61 4.22 -6.74 -15.91
N LEU A 62 5.51 -6.88 -16.22
CA LEU A 62 6.13 -8.19 -16.46
C LEU A 62 6.14 -9.08 -15.22
N GLN A 63 6.35 -8.52 -14.02
CA GLN A 63 6.30 -9.28 -12.76
C GLN A 63 4.92 -9.90 -12.53
N MET A 64 3.85 -9.12 -12.70
CA MET A 64 2.48 -9.64 -12.62
C MET A 64 2.21 -10.69 -13.71
N ALA A 65 2.59 -10.41 -14.96
CA ALA A 65 2.40 -11.33 -16.07
C ALA A 65 3.09 -12.69 -15.83
N ASN A 66 4.32 -12.67 -15.32
CA ASN A 66 5.08 -13.88 -15.01
C ASN A 66 4.43 -14.67 -13.87
N ALA A 67 4.01 -14.01 -12.79
CA ALA A 67 3.29 -14.67 -11.69
C ALA A 67 2.00 -15.35 -12.17
N LEU A 68 1.16 -14.65 -12.93
CA LEU A 68 -0.08 -15.21 -13.47
C LEU A 68 0.18 -16.35 -14.45
N LYS A 69 1.22 -16.24 -15.29
CA LYS A 69 1.62 -17.32 -16.20
C LYS A 69 1.96 -18.59 -15.43
N ARG A 70 2.69 -18.47 -14.32
CA ARG A 70 3.08 -19.61 -13.48
C ARG A 70 1.89 -20.25 -12.79
N LEU A 71 1.01 -19.44 -12.18
CA LEU A 71 -0.27 -19.94 -11.64
C LEU A 71 -1.05 -20.72 -12.71
N LYS A 72 -1.14 -20.17 -13.93
CA LYS A 72 -1.85 -20.82 -15.03
C LYS A 72 -1.21 -22.15 -15.47
N GLN A 73 0.12 -22.22 -15.48
CA GLN A 73 0.86 -23.45 -15.82
C GLN A 73 0.60 -24.58 -14.81
N GLU A 74 0.40 -24.23 -13.54
CA GLU A 74 0.03 -25.15 -12.46
C GLU A 74 -1.49 -25.41 -12.37
N GLY A 75 -2.29 -24.86 -13.30
CA GLY A 75 -3.74 -25.04 -13.32
C GLY A 75 -4.49 -24.26 -12.24
N ILE A 76 -3.85 -23.27 -11.61
CA ILE A 76 -4.42 -22.42 -10.58
C ILE A 76 -5.02 -21.17 -11.25
N ASP A 77 -6.35 -21.05 -11.24
CA ASP A 77 -7.02 -19.85 -11.73
C ASP A 77 -6.90 -18.70 -10.70
N SER A 78 -6.87 -17.46 -11.18
CA SER A 78 -6.90 -16.28 -10.32
C SER A 78 -8.05 -15.33 -10.62
N PHE A 79 -8.44 -14.55 -9.62
CA PHE A 79 -9.50 -13.55 -9.69
C PHE A 79 -9.01 -12.21 -9.14
N PHE A 80 -9.57 -11.11 -9.60
CA PHE A 80 -9.22 -9.80 -9.07
C PHE A 80 -10.36 -8.78 -9.11
N VAL A 81 -10.23 -7.80 -8.21
CA VAL A 81 -10.89 -6.48 -8.27
C VAL A 81 -9.82 -5.41 -8.40
N LEU A 82 -10.22 -4.19 -8.78
CA LEU A 82 -9.34 -3.03 -8.87
C LEU A 82 -9.36 -2.26 -7.56
N GLY A 83 -8.18 -1.88 -7.07
CA GLY A 83 -8.04 -0.97 -5.93
C GLY A 83 -8.02 0.50 -6.34
N GLU A 84 -7.65 1.37 -5.42
CA GLU A 84 -7.53 2.81 -5.67
C GLU A 84 -6.39 3.12 -6.63
N HIS A 85 -5.25 2.48 -6.46
CA HIS A 85 -4.04 2.72 -7.25
C HIS A 85 -4.10 2.10 -8.65
N ASP A 86 -5.01 1.14 -8.87
CA ASP A 86 -5.22 0.53 -10.19
C ASP A 86 -6.07 1.42 -11.12
N ILE A 87 -6.80 2.41 -10.57
CA ILE A 87 -7.79 3.21 -11.30
C ILE A 87 -7.27 4.63 -11.56
N SER A 88 -7.10 4.97 -12.83
CA SER A 88 -6.73 6.33 -13.24
C SER A 88 -7.88 7.34 -13.08
N ARG A 89 -7.55 8.57 -12.68
CA ARG A 89 -8.49 9.71 -12.70
C ARG A 89 -8.75 10.23 -14.12
N VAL A 90 -7.82 9.99 -15.04
CA VAL A 90 -7.98 10.25 -16.47
C VAL A 90 -8.52 9.00 -17.13
N ARG A 91 -9.35 9.15 -18.15
CA ARG A 91 -9.92 8.01 -18.90
C ARG A 91 -8.81 7.16 -19.53
N SER A 92 -8.48 6.06 -18.87
CA SER A 92 -7.61 4.99 -19.37
C SER A 92 -8.17 3.63 -18.94
N ALA A 93 -7.82 2.57 -19.67
CA ALA A 93 -8.14 1.22 -19.24
C ALA A 93 -7.13 0.80 -18.15
N PRO A 94 -7.59 0.32 -16.98
CA PRO A 94 -6.73 -0.29 -15.98
C PRO A 94 -5.89 -1.42 -16.57
N ILE A 95 -4.58 -1.42 -16.28
CA ILE A 95 -3.66 -2.45 -16.78
C ILE A 95 -4.08 -3.88 -16.43
N PRO A 96 -4.65 -4.18 -15.23
CA PRO A 96 -5.11 -5.54 -14.92
C PRO A 96 -6.10 -6.14 -15.94
N TYR A 97 -6.86 -5.32 -16.68
CA TYR A 97 -7.75 -5.81 -17.74
C TYR A 97 -7.03 -6.48 -18.90
N VAL A 98 -5.75 -6.18 -19.14
CA VAL A 98 -4.94 -6.89 -20.14
C VAL A 98 -4.85 -8.37 -19.77
N TYR A 99 -4.56 -8.70 -18.51
CA TYR A 99 -4.49 -10.09 -18.05
C TYR A 99 -5.84 -10.78 -18.08
N HIS A 100 -6.93 -10.02 -17.85
CA HIS A 100 -8.28 -10.53 -18.01
C HIS A 100 -8.58 -10.95 -19.44
N ASN A 101 -8.36 -10.05 -20.39
CA ASN A 101 -8.64 -10.29 -21.80
C ASN A 101 -7.78 -11.41 -22.40
N LEU A 102 -6.57 -11.62 -21.86
CA LEU A 102 -5.68 -12.71 -22.25
C LEU A 102 -5.96 -14.04 -21.52
N GLY A 103 -6.94 -14.08 -20.60
CA GLY A 103 -7.34 -15.29 -19.89
C GLY A 103 -6.39 -15.76 -18.78
N PHE A 104 -5.49 -14.90 -18.33
CA PHE A 104 -4.55 -15.17 -17.24
C PHE A 104 -5.15 -14.92 -15.86
N SER A 105 -6.15 -14.03 -15.74
CA SER A 105 -6.88 -13.78 -14.50
C SER A 105 -8.33 -13.38 -14.78
N LYS A 106 -9.25 -13.54 -13.83
CA LYS A 106 -10.68 -13.25 -14.03
C LYS A 106 -11.10 -12.02 -13.23
N TYR A 107 -11.58 -10.99 -13.92
CA TYR A 107 -12.09 -9.80 -13.29
C TYR A 107 -13.48 -10.04 -12.68
N VAL A 108 -13.68 -9.66 -11.41
CA VAL A 108 -14.96 -9.87 -10.67
C VAL A 108 -15.53 -8.58 -10.05
N GLY A 109 -14.95 -7.41 -10.34
CA GLY A 109 -15.26 -6.13 -9.69
C GLY A 109 -16.57 -5.43 -10.07
N GLN A 110 -17.43 -6.05 -10.89
CA GLN A 110 -18.69 -5.45 -11.36
C GLN A 110 -19.93 -5.84 -10.53
N GLY A 111 -19.75 -6.59 -9.45
CA GLY A 111 -20.85 -7.17 -8.67
C GLY A 111 -21.57 -8.33 -9.38
N LYS A 112 -21.01 -8.84 -10.49
CA LYS A 112 -21.53 -10.00 -11.20
C LYS A 112 -20.86 -11.27 -10.67
N PRO A 113 -21.62 -12.27 -10.19
CA PRO A 113 -21.03 -13.47 -9.63
C PRO A 113 -20.45 -14.38 -10.71
N VAL A 114 -19.35 -15.03 -10.38
CA VAL A 114 -18.74 -16.13 -11.12
C VAL A 114 -18.75 -17.37 -10.24
N ILE A 115 -19.16 -18.51 -10.79
CA ILE A 115 -19.07 -19.80 -10.08
C ILE A 115 -17.78 -20.49 -10.51
N HIS A 116 -16.91 -20.79 -9.55
CA HIS A 116 -15.66 -21.51 -9.78
C HIS A 116 -15.53 -22.65 -8.77
N LYS A 117 -15.38 -23.88 -9.27
CA LYS A 117 -15.31 -25.10 -8.44
C LYS A 117 -16.44 -25.21 -7.39
N GLY A 118 -17.63 -24.71 -7.70
CA GLY A 118 -18.79 -24.70 -6.78
C GLY A 118 -18.80 -23.53 -5.77
N VAL A 119 -17.81 -22.66 -5.78
CA VAL A 119 -17.74 -21.43 -4.97
C VAL A 119 -18.30 -20.26 -5.78
N LEU A 120 -19.19 -19.47 -5.19
CA LEU A 120 -19.63 -18.20 -5.77
C LEU A 120 -18.63 -17.11 -5.39
N ILE A 121 -18.08 -16.42 -6.39
CA ILE A 121 -17.16 -15.29 -6.20
C ILE A 121 -17.81 -14.06 -6.84
N ALA A 122 -17.97 -13.00 -6.08
CA ALA A 122 -18.41 -11.70 -6.58
C ALA A 122 -17.58 -10.61 -5.92
N GLY A 123 -17.39 -9.49 -6.60
CA GLY A 123 -16.64 -8.39 -6.00
C GLY A 123 -17.02 -7.03 -6.53
N PHE A 124 -16.44 -6.01 -5.89
CA PHE A 124 -16.58 -4.62 -6.27
C PHE A 124 -15.20 -3.97 -6.24
N ASP A 125 -14.90 -3.21 -7.30
CA ASP A 125 -13.71 -2.36 -7.32
C ASP A 125 -13.77 -1.29 -6.21
N LYS A 126 -12.68 -0.54 -6.03
CA LYS A 126 -12.67 0.66 -5.20
C LYS A 126 -13.84 1.57 -5.59
N ILE A 127 -14.79 1.77 -4.66
CA ILE A 127 -15.91 2.70 -4.83
C ILE A 127 -15.57 3.97 -4.08
N ARG A 128 -15.65 5.12 -4.76
CA ARG A 128 -15.41 6.41 -4.10
C ARG A 128 -16.55 6.72 -3.13
N ARG A 129 -16.25 7.39 -2.01
CA ARG A 129 -17.24 7.75 -0.99
C ARG A 129 -18.50 8.44 -1.58
N GLY A 130 -18.32 9.31 -2.57
CA GLY A 130 -19.43 10.02 -3.23
C GLY A 130 -20.31 9.16 -4.15
N GLU A 131 -19.86 7.97 -4.51
CA GLU A 131 -20.56 7.05 -5.42
C GLU A 131 -21.24 5.90 -4.65
N MET A 132 -20.94 5.74 -3.36
CA MET A 132 -21.33 4.56 -2.58
C MET A 132 -22.85 4.31 -2.54
N SER A 133 -23.65 5.37 -2.49
CA SER A 133 -25.12 5.26 -2.47
C SER A 133 -25.67 4.48 -3.68
N GLN A 134 -25.00 4.58 -4.83
CA GLN A 134 -25.40 3.89 -6.07
C GLN A 134 -25.08 2.39 -6.05
N TYR A 135 -24.25 1.94 -5.11
CA TYR A 135 -23.85 0.55 -4.97
C TYR A 135 -24.70 -0.23 -3.95
N LEU A 136 -25.46 0.45 -3.10
CA LEU A 136 -26.33 -0.20 -2.11
C LEU A 136 -27.36 -1.13 -2.76
N GLU A 137 -27.94 -0.71 -3.89
CA GLU A 137 -28.86 -1.57 -4.66
C GLU A 137 -28.14 -2.80 -5.21
N LYS A 138 -26.93 -2.64 -5.76
CA LYS A 138 -26.11 -3.75 -6.25
C LYS A 138 -25.70 -4.71 -5.13
N PHE A 139 -25.43 -4.19 -3.94
CA PHE A 139 -25.14 -5.00 -2.75
C PHE A 139 -26.36 -5.83 -2.36
N ALA A 140 -27.56 -5.24 -2.37
CA ALA A 140 -28.80 -5.98 -2.10
C ALA A 140 -29.11 -7.03 -3.17
N GLU A 141 -28.83 -6.74 -4.45
CA GLU A 141 -28.99 -7.69 -5.55
C GLU A 141 -28.06 -8.89 -5.39
N ILE A 142 -26.76 -8.67 -5.18
CA ILE A 142 -25.81 -9.76 -5.03
C ILE A 142 -26.05 -10.56 -3.74
N ASP A 143 -26.51 -9.92 -2.67
CA ASP A 143 -26.89 -10.59 -1.42
C ASP A 143 -28.02 -11.61 -1.64
N LYS A 144 -29.03 -11.25 -2.45
CA LYS A 144 -30.12 -12.17 -2.82
C LYS A 144 -29.62 -13.36 -3.63
N ILE A 145 -28.69 -13.13 -4.56
CA ILE A 145 -28.09 -14.21 -5.37
C ILE A 145 -27.25 -15.13 -4.46
N ALA A 146 -26.44 -14.56 -3.57
CA ALA A 146 -25.65 -15.31 -2.59
C ALA A 146 -26.53 -16.15 -1.67
N ALA A 147 -27.68 -15.63 -1.23
CA ALA A 147 -28.63 -16.38 -0.40
C ALA A 147 -29.17 -17.66 -1.06
N GLN A 148 -29.23 -17.71 -2.39
CA GLN A 148 -29.71 -18.86 -3.16
C GLN A 148 -28.60 -19.87 -3.50
N HIS A 149 -27.33 -19.50 -3.33
CA HIS A 149 -26.20 -20.36 -3.67
C HIS A 149 -25.84 -21.30 -2.51
N SER A 150 -25.82 -22.60 -2.80
CA SER A 150 -25.34 -23.64 -1.90
C SER A 150 -23.80 -23.71 -1.89
N GLY A 151 -23.19 -23.83 -0.71
CA GLY A 151 -21.73 -23.86 -0.56
C GLY A 151 -21.13 -22.50 -0.23
N HIS A 152 -19.82 -22.33 -0.47
CA HIS A 152 -19.10 -21.10 -0.14
C HIS A 152 -19.41 -19.96 -1.10
N LYS A 153 -19.45 -18.75 -0.52
CA LYS A 153 -19.65 -17.47 -1.18
C LYS A 153 -18.59 -16.49 -0.71
N ILE A 154 -17.81 -15.96 -1.62
CA ILE A 154 -16.72 -15.02 -1.34
C ILE A 154 -17.08 -13.65 -1.94
N LEU A 155 -17.10 -12.63 -1.08
CA LEU A 155 -17.21 -11.23 -1.50
C LEU A 155 -15.80 -10.64 -1.53
N VAL A 156 -15.38 -10.09 -2.67
CA VAL A 156 -14.07 -9.44 -2.83
C VAL A 156 -14.27 -7.93 -2.94
N MET A 157 -13.64 -7.14 -2.07
CA MET A 157 -13.78 -5.68 -2.09
C MET A 157 -12.48 -5.00 -1.72
N HIS A 158 -12.22 -3.85 -2.33
CA HIS A 158 -11.11 -2.99 -1.95
C HIS A 158 -11.63 -1.73 -1.28
N GLN A 159 -12.00 -1.82 0.01
CA GLN A 159 -12.67 -0.74 0.75
C GLN A 159 -12.34 -0.80 2.24
N GLY A 160 -12.30 0.35 2.91
CA GLY A 160 -12.17 0.41 4.36
C GLY A 160 -13.51 0.35 5.08
N ILE A 161 -13.56 -0.41 6.18
CA ILE A 161 -14.72 -0.51 7.07
C ILE A 161 -14.51 0.40 8.29
N ALA A 162 -15.50 1.26 8.57
CA ALA A 162 -15.41 2.31 9.58
C ALA A 162 -15.18 1.77 11.00
N GLU A 163 -15.77 0.62 11.34
CA GLU A 163 -15.59 -0.05 12.64
C GLU A 163 -14.20 -0.66 12.82
N ILE A 164 -13.42 -0.78 11.75
CA ILE A 164 -12.05 -1.30 11.76
C ILE A 164 -11.06 -0.13 11.79
N ASN A 165 -11.25 0.85 10.90
CA ASN A 165 -10.44 2.05 10.84
C ASN A 165 -11.32 3.26 10.55
N GLN A 166 -11.52 4.11 11.56
CA GLN A 166 -12.37 5.31 11.44
C GLN A 166 -11.84 6.35 10.43
N TYR A 167 -10.53 6.38 10.18
CA TYR A 167 -9.89 7.35 9.30
C TYR A 167 -9.88 6.90 7.84
N ALA A 168 -9.86 5.59 7.60
CA ALA A 168 -9.94 4.97 6.28
C ALA A 168 -11.31 4.31 6.01
N GLY A 169 -12.31 4.55 6.84
CA GLY A 169 -13.63 3.94 6.73
C GLY A 169 -14.50 4.61 5.67
N GLU A 170 -14.98 3.83 4.70
CA GLU A 170 -15.89 4.27 3.65
C GLU A 170 -17.27 3.63 3.72
N LEU A 171 -17.34 2.49 4.41
CA LEU A 171 -18.52 1.67 4.60
C LEU A 171 -18.65 1.28 6.07
N ALA A 172 -19.89 1.15 6.54
CA ALA A 172 -20.13 0.41 7.78
C ALA A 172 -20.15 -1.09 7.46
N SER A 173 -19.78 -1.92 8.43
CA SER A 173 -19.87 -3.38 8.30
C SER A 173 -21.30 -3.86 8.08
N THR A 174 -22.31 -3.07 8.46
CA THR A 174 -23.74 -3.35 8.25
C THR A 174 -24.19 -3.12 6.81
N ASP A 175 -23.42 -2.37 6.02
CA ASP A 175 -23.73 -2.12 4.61
C ASP A 175 -23.30 -3.28 3.71
N LEU A 176 -22.47 -4.19 4.23
CA LEU A 176 -21.98 -5.34 3.48
C LEU A 176 -23.11 -6.38 3.25
N PRO A 177 -23.16 -6.99 2.06
CA PRO A 177 -24.00 -8.18 1.79
C PRO A 177 -23.77 -9.28 2.84
N LYS A 178 -24.81 -9.71 3.56
CA LYS A 178 -24.67 -10.59 4.74
C LYS A 178 -24.55 -12.08 4.42
N ASN A 179 -24.98 -12.53 3.24
CA ASN A 179 -25.09 -13.96 2.90
C ASN A 179 -23.78 -14.56 2.37
N PHE A 180 -22.64 -13.89 2.56
CA PHE A 180 -21.32 -14.37 2.17
C PHE A 180 -20.63 -15.09 3.33
N THR A 181 -19.85 -16.12 3.00
CA THR A 181 -19.13 -16.96 3.98
C THR A 181 -17.68 -16.51 4.20
N TYR A 182 -17.19 -15.56 3.40
CA TYR A 182 -15.88 -14.93 3.55
C TYR A 182 -15.88 -13.58 2.84
N TYR A 183 -15.26 -12.57 3.45
CA TYR A 183 -15.11 -11.24 2.89
C TYR A 183 -13.62 -10.96 2.70
N ALA A 184 -13.18 -11.09 1.44
CA ALA A 184 -11.82 -10.86 0.99
C ALA A 184 -11.62 -9.35 0.76
N MET A 185 -11.12 -8.65 1.78
CA MET A 185 -10.95 -7.21 1.75
C MET A 185 -9.51 -6.79 1.46
N GLY A 186 -9.34 -5.74 0.66
CA GLY A 186 -8.11 -4.95 0.49
C GLY A 186 -8.27 -3.51 0.98
N HIS A 187 -7.23 -2.68 0.83
CA HIS A 187 -7.14 -1.23 1.19
C HIS A 187 -6.42 -0.94 2.51
N LEU A 188 -6.60 -1.80 3.52
CA LEU A 188 -5.90 -1.64 4.79
C LEU A 188 -4.60 -2.43 4.75
N HIS A 189 -3.47 -1.75 5.00
CA HIS A 189 -2.15 -2.35 4.88
C HIS A 189 -1.69 -3.11 6.13
N ASP A 190 -2.37 -2.95 7.26
CA ASP A 190 -2.18 -3.80 8.44
C ASP A 190 -3.15 -4.99 8.37
N LYS A 191 -2.67 -6.18 8.79
CA LYS A 191 -3.52 -7.38 8.82
C LYS A 191 -4.67 -7.22 9.81
N PHE A 192 -5.85 -7.67 9.42
CA PHE A 192 -7.03 -7.66 10.27
C PHE A 192 -7.92 -8.87 9.99
N LEU A 193 -8.55 -9.41 11.03
CA LEU A 193 -9.51 -10.51 10.91
C LEU A 193 -10.59 -10.35 11.98
N LYS A 194 -11.86 -10.30 11.57
CA LYS A 194 -12.99 -10.21 12.51
C LYS A 194 -14.22 -10.89 11.95
N GLN A 195 -14.88 -11.69 12.79
CA GLN A 195 -16.23 -12.17 12.55
C GLN A 195 -17.23 -11.16 13.14
N PHE A 196 -18.03 -10.53 12.28
CA PHE A 196 -19.18 -9.74 12.73
C PHE A 196 -20.40 -10.66 12.86
N SER A 197 -21.20 -10.46 13.91
CA SER A 197 -22.33 -11.36 14.21
C SER A 197 -23.46 -11.31 13.18
N HIS A 198 -23.59 -10.21 12.43
CA HIS A 198 -24.60 -10.04 11.39
C HIS A 198 -24.15 -10.49 10.00
N LEU A 199 -22.89 -10.91 9.83
CA LEU A 199 -22.32 -11.39 8.57
C LEU A 199 -22.12 -12.91 8.60
N GLY A 200 -22.23 -13.57 7.45
CA GLY A 200 -22.14 -15.03 7.33
C GLY A 200 -20.73 -15.61 7.43
N GLY A 201 -19.70 -14.76 7.52
CA GLY A 201 -18.29 -15.19 7.57
C GLY A 201 -17.34 -14.06 7.93
N PRO A 202 -16.04 -14.35 8.05
CA PRO A 202 -15.10 -13.39 8.59
C PRO A 202 -14.72 -12.32 7.56
N VAL A 203 -14.53 -11.10 8.05
CA VAL A 203 -13.96 -9.99 7.31
C VAL A 203 -12.47 -9.97 7.54
N ALA A 204 -11.71 -10.14 6.45
CA ALA A 204 -10.28 -10.31 6.48
C ALA A 204 -9.59 -9.29 5.58
N TYR A 205 -8.61 -8.60 6.14
CA TYR A 205 -7.64 -7.77 5.40
C TYR A 205 -6.27 -8.44 5.56
N PRO A 206 -5.61 -8.91 4.49
CA PRO A 206 -4.31 -9.54 4.60
C PRO A 206 -3.23 -8.54 5.03
N GLY A 207 -3.46 -7.25 4.75
CA GLY A 207 -2.43 -6.22 4.75
C GLY A 207 -1.77 -6.12 3.38
N SER A 208 -0.84 -5.18 3.25
CA SER A 208 0.07 -5.15 2.11
C SER A 208 1.11 -6.25 2.22
N ILE A 209 1.70 -6.67 1.10
CA ILE A 209 2.74 -7.70 1.09
C ILE A 209 4.12 -7.17 1.54
N GLU A 210 4.32 -5.86 1.47
CA GLU A 210 5.55 -5.15 1.84
C GLU A 210 5.18 -3.78 2.44
N MET A 211 6.10 -3.16 3.14
CA MET A 211 5.89 -1.84 3.73
C MET A 211 5.69 -0.77 2.64
N THR A 212 4.58 -0.02 2.71
CA THR A 212 4.33 1.09 1.79
C THR A 212 4.73 2.44 2.38
N THR A 213 4.78 3.47 1.54
CA THR A 213 5.16 4.83 1.95
C THR A 213 4.21 5.44 2.99
N SER A 214 2.93 5.05 2.99
CA SER A 214 1.92 5.61 3.90
C SER A 214 2.00 5.11 5.35
N GLU A 215 2.78 4.06 5.61
CA GLU A 215 2.79 3.38 6.90
C GLU A 215 3.92 3.83 7.84
N GLY A 216 4.91 4.55 7.31
CA GLY A 216 6.13 4.92 8.02
C GLY A 216 7.05 3.72 8.30
N ILE A 217 8.30 4.01 8.68
CA ILE A 217 9.25 2.97 9.07
C ILE A 217 8.80 2.43 10.44
N LYS A 218 8.55 1.12 10.53
CA LYS A 218 8.19 0.43 11.78
C LYS A 218 8.53 -1.05 11.69
N GLU A 219 8.74 -1.68 12.84
CA GLU A 219 8.87 -3.12 12.91
C GLU A 219 7.47 -3.75 12.80
N THR A 220 7.16 -4.30 11.63
CA THR A 220 5.87 -4.95 11.36
C THR A 220 6.04 -6.19 10.49
N GLN A 221 5.09 -7.12 10.58
CA GLN A 221 5.05 -8.30 9.75
C GLN A 221 4.06 -8.11 8.60
N LYS A 222 4.42 -8.56 7.41
CA LYS A 222 3.57 -8.54 6.22
C LYS A 222 3.32 -9.95 5.70
N GLY A 223 2.28 -10.11 4.90
CA GLY A 223 1.77 -11.43 4.57
C GLY A 223 0.44 -11.42 3.82
N PHE A 224 -0.13 -12.60 3.68
CA PHE A 224 -1.41 -12.82 3.01
C PHE A 224 -2.18 -13.94 3.73
N TYR A 225 -3.43 -14.21 3.33
CA TYR A 225 -4.18 -15.33 3.89
C TYR A 225 -4.23 -16.51 2.92
N GLU A 226 -4.03 -17.71 3.42
CA GLU A 226 -4.57 -18.92 2.81
C GLU A 226 -5.81 -19.35 3.59
N VAL A 227 -6.91 -19.57 2.90
CA VAL A 227 -8.22 -19.78 3.53
C VAL A 227 -8.73 -21.17 3.20
N ASP A 228 -8.85 -22.00 4.23
CA ASP A 228 -9.45 -23.31 4.11
C ASP A 228 -10.98 -23.22 4.17
N ILE A 229 -11.61 -23.65 3.09
CA ILE A 229 -13.06 -23.72 2.88
C ILE A 229 -13.52 -25.16 2.65
N SER A 230 -12.84 -26.13 3.26
CA SER A 230 -13.23 -27.55 3.28
C SER A 230 -14.41 -27.83 4.23
N SER A 231 -14.57 -27.01 5.28
CA SER A 231 -15.73 -27.05 6.20
C SER A 231 -16.76 -25.99 5.85
N SER A 232 -17.95 -26.01 6.47
CA SER A 232 -18.97 -24.98 6.28
C SER A 232 -18.50 -23.56 6.62
N GLU A 233 -17.52 -23.42 7.49
CA GLU A 233 -16.89 -22.16 7.86
C GLU A 233 -15.58 -21.97 7.09
N ALA A 234 -15.31 -20.72 6.68
CA ALA A 234 -14.02 -20.33 6.12
C ALA A 234 -13.01 -20.12 7.26
N LYS A 235 -11.82 -20.74 7.15
CA LYS A 235 -10.77 -20.71 8.17
C LYS A 235 -9.51 -20.04 7.60
N PRO A 236 -9.31 -18.73 7.87
CA PRO A 236 -8.17 -18.00 7.36
C PRO A 236 -6.91 -18.32 8.17
N ASN A 237 -5.84 -18.70 7.49
CA ASN A 237 -4.50 -18.85 8.04
C ASN A 237 -3.59 -17.77 7.45
N TRP A 238 -3.02 -16.92 8.30
CA TRP A 238 -2.18 -15.81 7.82
C TRP A 238 -0.75 -16.29 7.61
N ILE A 239 -0.26 -16.18 6.38
CA ILE A 239 1.06 -16.59 5.94
C ILE A 239 1.98 -15.38 5.94
N LYS A 240 3.02 -15.43 6.76
CA LYS A 240 4.05 -14.39 6.85
C LYS A 240 5.00 -14.46 5.63
N LEU A 241 5.36 -13.31 5.08
CA LEU A 241 6.37 -13.15 4.03
C LEU A 241 7.71 -12.68 4.59
N ASP A 242 8.80 -12.93 3.85
CA ASP A 242 10.17 -12.52 4.20
C ASP A 242 10.51 -11.11 3.67
N THR A 243 9.91 -10.10 4.32
CA THR A 243 10.16 -8.68 4.01
C THR A 243 11.51 -8.20 4.51
N ARG A 244 12.05 -7.14 3.89
CA ARG A 244 13.26 -6.48 4.42
C ARG A 244 12.99 -5.97 5.84
N PRO A 245 13.87 -6.24 6.82
CA PRO A 245 13.65 -5.77 8.18
C PRO A 245 13.69 -4.24 8.25
N GLN A 246 12.76 -3.67 9.01
CA GLN A 246 12.65 -2.24 9.24
C GLN A 246 12.48 -1.94 10.73
N PHE A 247 13.17 -0.93 11.23
CA PHE A 247 13.18 -0.58 12.65
C PHE A 247 12.96 0.92 12.84
N SER A 248 12.15 1.28 13.84
CA SER A 248 11.99 2.66 14.27
C SER A 248 12.15 2.70 15.78
N ASP A 249 13.30 3.20 16.24
CA ASP A 249 13.68 3.18 17.64
C ASP A 249 13.66 4.60 18.22
N LYS A 250 13.11 4.71 19.44
CA LYS A 250 13.21 5.92 20.26
C LYS A 250 14.53 5.89 21.03
N ILE A 251 15.32 6.95 20.88
CA ILE A 251 16.64 7.10 21.53
C ILE A 251 16.69 8.40 22.34
N GLU A 252 17.14 8.31 23.59
CA GLU A 252 17.46 9.49 24.40
C GLU A 252 18.86 9.99 24.05
N TYR A 253 19.00 11.28 23.74
CA TYR A 253 20.23 11.94 23.28
C TYR A 253 21.40 11.73 24.26
N GLN A 254 21.10 11.76 25.57
CA GLN A 254 22.07 11.51 26.64
C GLN A 254 22.73 10.12 26.56
N SER A 255 22.03 9.15 25.96
CA SER A 255 22.44 7.76 25.80
C SER A 255 22.73 7.38 24.33
N LEU A 256 22.93 8.37 23.47
CA LEU A 256 23.02 8.19 22.02
C LEU A 256 24.06 7.13 21.62
N SER A 257 25.30 7.25 22.09
CA SER A 257 26.39 6.33 21.72
C SER A 257 26.11 4.87 22.12
N GLU A 258 25.58 4.65 23.32
CA GLU A 258 25.21 3.32 23.81
C GLU A 258 24.04 2.76 22.98
N SER A 259 23.03 3.58 22.72
CA SER A 259 21.86 3.19 21.93
C SER A 259 22.24 2.83 20.50
N ILE A 260 23.10 3.61 19.85
CA ILE A 260 23.63 3.29 18.51
C ILE A 260 24.40 1.98 18.50
N THR A 261 25.14 1.67 19.58
CA THR A 261 25.86 0.39 19.69
C THR A 261 24.88 -0.78 19.77
N LYS A 262 23.79 -0.66 20.54
CA LYS A 262 22.72 -1.67 20.59
C LYS A 262 22.01 -1.82 19.23
N VAL A 263 21.75 -0.73 18.54
CA VAL A 263 21.17 -0.76 17.18
C VAL A 263 22.11 -1.51 16.23
N LEU A 264 23.42 -1.22 16.25
CA LEU A 264 24.43 -1.92 15.45
C LEU A 264 24.45 -3.43 15.71
N GLU A 265 24.44 -3.83 16.97
CA GLU A 265 24.36 -5.24 17.37
C GLU A 265 23.11 -5.90 16.79
N LYS A 266 21.94 -5.25 16.93
CA LYS A 266 20.66 -5.73 16.37
C LYS A 266 20.72 -5.89 14.85
N ILE A 267 21.22 -4.89 14.11
CA ILE A 267 21.16 -4.89 12.64
C ILE A 267 22.25 -5.73 11.97
N SER A 268 23.39 -5.96 12.65
CA SER A 268 24.53 -6.66 12.08
C SER A 268 24.27 -8.14 11.73
N GLY A 269 23.26 -8.75 12.36
CA GLY A 269 22.90 -10.16 12.15
C GLY A 269 21.98 -10.43 10.94
N TYR A 270 21.48 -9.39 10.27
CA TYR A 270 20.52 -9.59 9.18
C TYR A 270 21.20 -9.84 7.84
N ALA A 271 20.70 -10.84 7.10
CA ALA A 271 21.19 -11.17 5.76
C ALA A 271 20.93 -10.04 4.75
N LYS A 272 19.75 -9.40 4.81
CA LYS A 272 19.41 -8.20 4.06
C LYS A 272 19.66 -6.98 4.94
N LYS A 273 20.42 -5.99 4.44
CA LYS A 273 20.63 -4.73 5.17
C LYS A 273 19.28 -4.05 5.49
N PRO A 274 18.96 -3.78 6.77
CA PRO A 274 17.66 -3.22 7.14
C PRO A 274 17.50 -1.74 6.82
N ILE A 275 16.28 -1.25 7.01
CA ILE A 275 15.93 0.17 7.02
C ILE A 275 15.78 0.62 8.49
N VAL A 276 16.36 1.76 8.85
CA VAL A 276 16.36 2.23 10.24
C VAL A 276 15.91 3.69 10.35
N GLU A 277 14.90 3.95 11.17
CA GLU A 277 14.54 5.29 11.64
C GLU A 277 14.92 5.46 13.10
N LEU A 278 15.57 6.56 13.44
CA LEU A 278 15.87 6.93 14.83
C LEU A 278 15.13 8.20 15.24
N LYS A 279 14.31 8.09 16.29
CA LYS A 279 13.58 9.21 16.90
C LYS A 279 14.33 9.67 18.14
N ILE A 280 15.01 10.81 18.04
CA ILE A 280 15.93 11.30 19.07
C ILE A 280 15.20 12.29 19.98
N HIS A 281 15.22 12.02 21.27
CA HIS A 281 14.61 12.86 22.31
C HIS A 281 15.68 13.43 23.25
N GLY A 282 15.42 14.60 23.82
CA GLY A 282 16.31 15.22 24.78
C GLY A 282 16.34 16.73 24.68
N LYS A 283 17.20 17.34 25.50
CA LYS A 283 17.48 18.78 25.52
C LYS A 283 18.91 19.02 25.04
N GLU A 284 19.19 20.23 24.56
CA GLU A 284 20.54 20.66 24.12
C GLU A 284 21.13 19.72 23.06
N ILE A 285 20.32 19.38 22.08
CA ILE A 285 20.69 18.43 21.03
C ILE A 285 21.63 19.11 20.01
N GLU A 286 22.81 18.52 19.80
CA GLU A 286 23.76 18.95 18.77
C GLU A 286 23.69 18.00 17.56
N SER A 287 23.19 18.50 16.43
CA SER A 287 23.00 17.70 15.21
C SER A 287 24.30 17.10 14.66
N GLU A 288 25.45 17.75 14.85
CA GLU A 288 26.75 17.24 14.40
C GLU A 288 27.16 15.97 15.15
N ILE A 289 26.90 15.91 16.45
CA ILE A 289 27.15 14.73 17.29
C ILE A 289 26.25 13.58 16.85
N ILE A 290 24.97 13.87 16.59
CA ILE A 290 24.01 12.90 16.03
C ILE A 290 24.53 12.34 14.71
N GLN A 291 24.82 13.21 13.76
CA GLN A 291 25.24 12.81 12.42
C GLN A 291 26.50 11.94 12.47
N THR A 292 27.47 12.31 13.31
CA THR A 292 28.70 11.55 13.51
C THR A 292 28.41 10.14 14.04
N GLN A 293 27.57 10.02 15.06
CA GLN A 293 27.25 8.70 15.63
C GLN A 293 26.42 7.84 14.68
N ILE A 294 25.39 8.42 14.05
CA ILE A 294 24.48 7.69 13.16
C ILE A 294 25.16 7.26 11.86
N SER A 295 26.18 7.99 11.39
CA SER A 295 26.96 7.58 10.21
C SER A 295 27.57 6.18 10.34
N ARG A 296 27.78 5.69 11.57
CA ARG A 296 28.25 4.33 11.86
C ARG A 296 27.27 3.25 11.39
N LEU A 297 25.98 3.57 11.20
CA LEU A 297 24.97 2.65 10.70
C LEU A 297 25.10 2.38 9.19
N ALA A 298 25.65 3.32 8.42
CA ALA A 298 25.65 3.29 6.95
C ALA A 298 26.19 1.98 6.33
N PRO A 299 27.27 1.34 6.84
CA PRO A 299 27.73 0.07 6.27
C PRO A 299 26.74 -1.08 6.44
N TYR A 300 25.87 -1.00 7.46
CA TYR A 300 24.99 -2.09 7.90
C TYR A 300 23.53 -1.88 7.50
N THR A 301 23.14 -0.68 7.08
CA THR A 301 21.77 -0.37 6.64
C THR A 301 21.69 -0.18 5.12
N LEU A 302 20.51 -0.43 4.56
CA LEU A 302 20.21 -0.02 3.19
C LEU A 302 19.82 1.46 3.16
N HIS A 303 19.00 1.86 4.12
CA HIS A 303 18.56 3.24 4.30
C HIS A 303 18.49 3.53 5.80
N TYR A 304 18.87 4.73 6.19
CA TYR A 304 18.65 5.20 7.55
C TYR A 304 18.24 6.67 7.55
N THR A 305 17.39 7.02 8.50
CA THR A 305 16.94 8.39 8.73
C THR A 305 16.83 8.65 10.21
N TRP A 306 16.88 9.93 10.60
CA TRP A 306 16.71 10.33 11.98
C TRP A 306 15.95 11.64 12.08
N LYS A 307 15.22 11.81 13.16
CA LYS A 307 14.51 13.05 13.48
C LYS A 307 14.53 13.34 14.97
N ILE A 308 14.53 14.62 15.32
CA ILE A 308 14.38 15.06 16.71
C ILE A 308 12.88 15.13 17.00
N VAL A 309 12.46 14.56 18.13
CA VAL A 309 11.06 14.57 18.56
C VAL A 309 10.98 15.25 19.92
N GLN A 310 10.20 16.32 20.02
CA GLN A 310 9.94 17.05 21.27
C GLN A 310 8.71 16.45 21.99
N GLU A 311 8.66 16.54 23.32
CA GLU A 311 7.66 15.86 24.18
C GLU A 311 6.19 16.18 23.87
N ASP A 312 5.89 17.21 23.07
CA ASP A 312 4.51 17.59 22.70
C ASP A 312 3.89 16.74 21.58
N GLU A 313 4.61 15.78 20.99
CA GLU A 313 4.06 14.88 19.95
C GLU A 313 3.55 13.52 20.49
N SER A 314 3.04 13.46 21.72
CA SER A 314 2.36 12.26 22.23
C SER A 314 0.84 12.33 22.06
N ASN A 315 0.36 12.04 20.84
CA ASN A 315 -0.86 11.24 20.64
C ASN A 315 -0.92 10.73 19.20
N GLY A 316 -1.18 9.43 19.06
CA GLY A 316 -1.19 8.74 17.78
C GLY A 316 -2.13 9.40 16.78
N MET A 317 -1.53 9.96 15.74
CA MET A 317 -2.14 10.09 14.42
C MET A 317 -1.03 9.78 13.43
N VAL A 318 -1.41 9.21 12.30
CA VAL A 318 -0.67 9.35 11.06
C VAL A 318 -0.48 10.85 10.86
N MET A 319 0.62 11.40 11.39
CA MET A 319 1.13 12.70 11.01
C MET A 319 1.67 12.46 9.60
N LEU A 320 0.76 12.58 8.63
CA LEU A 320 1.06 13.44 7.50
C LEU A 320 1.65 14.68 8.15
N GLU A 321 2.97 14.85 8.08
CA GLU A 321 3.64 16.08 8.50
C GLU A 321 2.88 17.19 7.81
N ARG A 322 1.92 17.79 8.51
CA ARG A 322 1.37 19.06 8.10
C ARG A 322 2.46 20.02 8.50
N PRO A 323 3.16 20.61 7.53
CA PRO A 323 4.19 21.55 7.86
C PRO A 323 3.58 22.71 8.65
N SER A 324 4.35 23.23 9.60
CA SER A 324 3.98 24.43 10.40
C SER A 324 3.59 25.62 9.52
N SER A 325 4.07 25.63 8.28
CA SER A 325 3.68 26.53 7.21
C SER A 325 3.63 25.73 5.90
N ILE A 326 2.48 25.77 5.20
CA ILE A 326 2.35 25.18 3.86
C ILE A 326 3.39 25.76 2.90
N ASP A 327 3.73 27.04 3.09
CA ASP A 327 4.70 27.74 2.25
C ASP A 327 6.13 27.21 2.48
N ASP A 328 6.48 26.84 3.71
CA ASP A 328 7.82 26.32 4.03
C ASP A 328 8.04 24.91 3.44
N GLU A 329 7.01 24.06 3.44
CA GLU A 329 7.11 22.73 2.84
C GLU A 329 7.03 22.76 1.32
N LEU A 330 6.20 23.64 0.76
CA LEU A 330 6.20 23.89 -0.68
C LEU A 330 7.59 24.36 -1.12
N PHE A 331 8.23 25.24 -0.36
CA PHE A 331 9.58 25.71 -0.64
C PHE A 331 10.62 24.58 -0.50
N LYS A 332 10.54 23.76 0.55
CA LYS A 332 11.41 22.59 0.77
C LYS A 332 11.27 21.55 -0.35
N LEU A 333 10.04 21.21 -0.73
CA LEU A 333 9.76 20.29 -1.84
C LEU A 333 10.27 20.86 -3.17
N ALA A 334 10.01 22.13 -3.44
CA ALA A 334 10.53 22.80 -4.64
C ALA A 334 12.06 22.84 -4.67
N SER A 335 12.72 23.06 -3.54
CA SER A 335 14.19 23.05 -3.42
C SER A 335 14.77 21.67 -3.71
N ASN A 336 14.14 20.62 -3.18
CA ASN A 336 14.54 19.23 -3.42
C ASN A 336 14.41 18.83 -4.91
N TYR A 337 13.33 19.25 -5.58
CA TYR A 337 13.07 18.88 -6.97
C TYR A 337 13.80 19.75 -8.00
N LEU A 338 13.98 21.04 -7.73
CA LEU A 338 14.57 21.99 -8.68
C LEU A 338 16.09 22.15 -8.49
N GLY A 339 16.63 21.61 -7.41
CA GLY A 339 18.07 21.49 -7.15
C GLY A 339 18.76 22.77 -6.67
N THR A 340 18.07 23.92 -6.65
CA THR A 340 18.59 25.16 -6.06
C THR A 340 17.49 25.96 -5.35
N ASN A 341 17.86 26.66 -4.28
CA ASN A 341 16.93 27.53 -3.52
C ASN A 341 16.43 28.71 -4.37
N GLU A 342 17.21 29.18 -5.34
CA GLU A 342 16.83 30.25 -6.26
C GLU A 342 15.68 29.82 -7.18
N LYS A 343 15.76 28.61 -7.75
CA LYS A 343 14.68 28.04 -8.57
C LYS A 343 13.44 27.73 -7.74
N ALA A 344 13.61 27.29 -6.51
CA ALA A 344 12.51 27.09 -5.57
C ALA A 344 11.81 28.40 -5.21
N ALA A 345 12.57 29.46 -4.94
CA ALA A 345 12.04 30.80 -4.70
C ALA A 345 11.27 31.31 -5.91
N PHE A 346 11.83 31.22 -7.11
CA PHE A 346 11.14 31.60 -8.33
C PHE A 346 9.82 30.81 -8.55
N ALA A 347 9.86 29.49 -8.38
CA ALA A 347 8.69 28.64 -8.56
C ALA A 347 7.57 28.95 -7.54
N ILE A 348 7.91 29.13 -6.27
CA ILE A 348 6.93 29.28 -5.18
C ILE A 348 6.49 30.73 -4.97
N GLN A 349 7.40 31.70 -5.08
CA GLN A 349 7.12 33.10 -4.77
C GLN A 349 6.68 33.91 -5.99
N GLU A 350 7.09 33.52 -7.21
CA GLU A 350 6.78 34.27 -8.42
C GLU A 350 5.78 33.55 -9.33
N LEU A 351 6.01 32.27 -9.66
CA LEU A 351 5.13 31.53 -10.59
C LEU A 351 3.83 31.06 -9.94
N LEU A 352 3.89 30.47 -8.74
CA LEU A 352 2.71 29.89 -8.08
C LEU A 352 1.58 30.91 -7.83
N PRO A 353 1.83 32.17 -7.40
CA PRO A 353 0.77 33.17 -7.25
C PRO A 353 0.09 33.57 -8.57
N LEU A 354 0.86 33.62 -9.67
CA LEU A 354 0.34 33.94 -11.00
C LEU A 354 -0.50 32.79 -11.55
N LEU A 355 -0.01 31.56 -11.41
CA LEU A 355 -0.70 30.37 -11.92
C LEU A 355 -1.95 30.03 -11.10
N SER A 356 -1.91 30.22 -9.77
CA SER A 356 -3.08 30.00 -8.90
C SER A 356 -4.24 30.95 -9.17
N THR A 357 -3.95 32.11 -9.76
CA THR A 357 -4.94 33.12 -10.18
C THR A 357 -5.19 33.12 -11.69
N ASN A 358 -4.74 32.08 -12.40
CA ASN A 358 -4.93 31.87 -13.84
C ASN A 358 -4.33 32.96 -14.75
N LYS A 359 -3.30 33.65 -14.28
CA LYS A 359 -2.57 34.72 -14.99
C LYS A 359 -1.45 34.16 -15.87
N ILE A 360 -1.84 33.35 -16.86
CA ILE A 360 -0.90 32.56 -17.67
C ILE A 360 0.11 33.44 -18.46
N LYS A 361 -0.33 34.56 -19.04
CA LYS A 361 0.55 35.46 -19.82
C LYS A 361 1.64 36.12 -18.96
N GLU A 362 1.29 36.46 -17.73
CA GLU A 362 2.22 37.09 -16.78
C GLU A 362 3.23 36.06 -16.26
N ALA A 363 2.79 34.81 -16.03
CA ALA A 363 3.69 33.70 -15.71
C ALA A 363 4.65 33.37 -16.86
N GLU A 364 4.17 33.37 -18.10
CA GLU A 364 5.01 33.16 -19.30
C GLU A 364 6.09 34.25 -19.42
N GLN A 365 5.73 35.51 -19.18
CA GLN A 365 6.69 36.61 -19.16
C GLN A 365 7.73 36.46 -18.05
N ALA A 366 7.31 36.09 -16.83
CA ALA A 366 8.23 35.86 -15.71
C ALA A 366 9.26 34.76 -16.03
N ILE A 367 8.83 33.67 -16.69
CA ILE A 367 9.74 32.60 -17.14
C ILE A 367 10.76 33.12 -18.14
N LEU A 368 10.34 33.94 -19.11
CA LEU A 368 11.23 34.51 -20.13
C LEU A 368 12.25 35.48 -19.51
N GLU A 369 11.84 36.30 -18.55
CA GLU A 369 12.72 37.23 -17.85
C GLU A 369 13.76 36.50 -16.99
N GLU A 370 13.35 35.45 -16.28
CA GLU A 370 14.26 34.63 -15.48
C GLU A 370 15.24 33.84 -16.37
N PHE A 371 14.78 33.32 -17.51
CA PHE A 371 15.64 32.66 -18.50
C PHE A 371 16.75 33.61 -19.04
N GLU A 372 16.41 34.87 -19.33
CA GLU A 372 17.40 35.84 -19.79
C GLU A 372 18.38 36.28 -18.68
N ARG A 373 18.01 36.17 -17.39
CA ARG A 373 18.94 36.37 -16.27
C ARG A 373 19.97 35.24 -16.14
N PHE A 374 19.57 33.99 -16.39
CA PHE A 374 20.46 32.82 -16.37
C PHE A 374 21.44 32.76 -17.55
N LYS A 375 21.24 33.59 -18.58
CA LYS A 375 22.04 33.62 -19.81
C LYS A 375 23.29 34.52 -19.70
N LYS A 376 23.40 35.32 -18.64
CA LYS A 376 24.58 36.12 -18.28
C LYS A 376 25.45 35.36 -17.29
#